data_AF-A0A2N9M102-F1
#
_entry.id   AF-A0A2N9M102-F1
#
_cell.length_a   1.000
_cell.length_b   1.000
_cell.length_c   1.000
_cell.angle_alpha   90.00
_cell.angle_beta   90.00
_cell.angle_gamma   90.00
#
_symmetry.space_group_name_H-M   'P 1'
#
loop_
_entity.id
_entity.type
_entity.pdbx_description
1 polymer ?
#
loop_
_entity_poly.entity_id
_entity_poly.type
_entity_poly.pdbx_seq_one_letter_code
_entity_poly.pdbx_strand_id
1 'polypeptide(L)'
;MEQNREKISAQGLGLAAISYDSIGILQAFADREHIRFELLSDPDSKVIRSYGILNETVDKNTPSFGIPHPGTYILNERGVVIAKYFEDDFRVRDTAASILLRQFGLAPPPHETIGAKHLQIGVSGGDTPARPNQRITLAVEAQLPERVHVYAPGVVGYIPVSLKLNPSPAFQADPISFPPAKTMRLEAIHETVPVYERQFRLQETITLAGAQQIEPLLDGNRSLTIEGELRYQACDDRECFVPETVPLKWMVHVLPFDRTRVPESLRRKP
;
A
#
# COMPACT_ATOMS: atom_id res chain seq x y z
N MET A 1 -6.07 -9.97 0.80
CA MET A 1 -5.56 -10.81 1.90
C MET A 1 -5.09 -12.18 1.38
N GLU A 2 -5.95 -13.02 0.81
CA GLU A 2 -5.60 -14.39 0.35
C GLU A 2 -4.29 -14.50 -0.46
N GLN A 3 -4.10 -13.64 -1.48
CA GLN A 3 -2.90 -13.63 -2.32
C GLN A 3 -1.59 -13.38 -1.56
N ASN A 4 -1.65 -12.78 -0.37
CA ASN A 4 -0.51 -12.50 0.47
C ASN A 4 -0.49 -13.37 1.74
N ARG A 5 -1.35 -14.38 1.85
CA ARG A 5 -1.49 -15.23 3.05
C ARG A 5 -0.17 -15.86 3.47
N GLU A 6 0.61 -16.38 2.52
CA GLU A 6 1.92 -16.99 2.81
C GLU A 6 2.93 -15.97 3.33
N LYS A 7 2.97 -14.77 2.76
CA LYS A 7 3.83 -13.68 3.24
C LYS A 7 3.43 -13.22 4.64
N ILE A 8 2.13 -13.11 4.90
CA ILE A 8 1.58 -12.80 6.23
C ILE A 8 2.01 -13.86 7.24
N SER A 9 1.83 -15.14 6.91
CA SER A 9 2.22 -16.26 7.78
C SER A 9 3.72 -16.34 8.01
N ALA A 10 4.54 -16.03 6.99
CA ALA A 10 5.99 -15.96 7.12
C ALA A 10 6.47 -14.85 8.08
N GLN A 11 5.62 -13.87 8.41
CA GLN A 11 5.87 -12.88 9.48
C GLN A 11 5.41 -13.34 10.87
N GLY A 12 4.98 -14.61 11.01
CA GLY A 12 4.45 -15.14 12.27
C GLY A 12 3.02 -14.70 12.57
N LEU A 13 2.31 -14.13 11.60
CA LEU A 13 0.94 -13.65 11.79
C LEU A 13 -0.10 -14.72 11.41
N GLY A 14 -1.12 -14.87 12.24
CA GLY A 14 -2.40 -15.46 11.84
C GLY A 14 -3.24 -14.49 11.02
N LEU A 15 -4.17 -15.00 10.21
CA LEU A 15 -5.05 -14.19 9.38
C LEU A 15 -6.48 -14.67 9.50
N ALA A 16 -7.37 -13.79 9.96
CA ALA A 16 -8.81 -14.02 9.96
C ALA A 16 -9.54 -12.78 9.46
N ALA A 17 -10.72 -12.96 8.86
CA ALA A 17 -11.67 -11.87 8.63
C ALA A 17 -12.98 -12.15 9.36
N ILE A 18 -13.62 -11.12 9.88
CA ILE A 18 -14.92 -11.20 10.53
C ILE A 18 -15.95 -10.41 9.73
N SER A 19 -17.13 -10.97 9.57
CA SER A 19 -18.26 -10.23 9.02
C SER A 19 -19.56 -10.59 9.73
N TYR A 20 -20.57 -9.76 9.50
CA TYR A 20 -21.92 -10.01 9.96
C TYR A 20 -22.62 -11.16 9.19
N ASP A 21 -21.97 -11.80 8.22
CA ASP A 21 -22.59 -12.85 7.42
C ASP A 21 -22.68 -14.16 8.21
N SER A 22 -23.66 -14.99 7.86
CA SER A 22 -23.79 -16.33 8.43
C SER A 22 -22.69 -17.26 7.93
N ILE A 23 -22.45 -18.35 8.66
CA ILE A 23 -21.49 -19.41 8.25
C ILE A 23 -21.76 -19.87 6.81
N GLY A 24 -23.03 -20.07 6.44
CA GLY A 24 -23.39 -20.53 5.08
C GLY A 24 -23.03 -19.52 3.99
N ILE A 25 -23.20 -18.22 4.25
CA ILE A 25 -22.79 -17.16 3.31
C ILE A 25 -21.26 -17.13 3.19
N LEU A 26 -20.56 -17.16 4.32
CA LEU A 26 -19.10 -17.13 4.36
C LEU A 26 -18.48 -18.35 3.66
N GLN A 27 -19.03 -19.54 3.86
CA GLN A 27 -18.58 -20.76 3.18
C GLN A 27 -18.80 -20.65 1.66
N ALA A 28 -19.99 -20.24 1.22
CA ALA A 28 -20.28 -20.07 -0.20
C ALA A 28 -19.36 -19.04 -0.88
N PHE A 29 -19.02 -17.95 -0.15
CA PHE A 29 -18.03 -16.98 -0.62
C PHE A 29 -16.62 -17.57 -0.67
N ALA A 30 -16.19 -18.28 0.38
CA ALA A 30 -14.87 -18.89 0.47
C ALA A 30 -14.64 -19.93 -0.62
N ASP A 31 -15.63 -20.79 -0.89
CA ASP A 31 -15.56 -21.80 -1.94
C ASP A 31 -15.40 -21.17 -3.33
N ARG A 32 -16.16 -20.10 -3.59
CA ARG A 32 -16.17 -19.41 -4.88
C ARG A 32 -14.90 -18.60 -5.13
N GLU A 33 -14.42 -17.87 -4.14
CA GLU A 33 -13.21 -17.02 -4.25
C GLU A 33 -11.93 -17.76 -3.84
N HIS A 34 -12.02 -19.05 -3.50
CA HIS A 34 -10.93 -19.89 -3.02
C HIS A 34 -10.20 -19.30 -1.81
N ILE A 35 -10.95 -18.77 -0.84
CA ILE A 35 -10.41 -18.23 0.41
C ILE A 35 -10.03 -19.37 1.34
N ARG A 36 -8.80 -19.32 1.88
CA ARG A 36 -8.24 -20.40 2.71
C ARG A 36 -7.89 -19.97 4.13
N PHE A 37 -7.96 -18.68 4.43
CA PHE A 37 -7.82 -18.17 5.80
C PHE A 37 -9.17 -18.15 6.52
N GLU A 38 -9.17 -18.08 7.85
CA GLU A 38 -10.42 -18.18 8.62
C GLU A 38 -11.39 -17.00 8.34
N LEU A 39 -12.66 -17.34 8.07
CA LEU A 39 -13.77 -16.40 8.03
C LEU A 39 -14.67 -16.61 9.25
N LEU A 40 -14.80 -15.58 10.07
CA LEU A 40 -15.53 -15.60 11.34
C LEU A 40 -16.92 -14.99 11.14
N SER A 41 -17.95 -15.74 11.51
CA SER A 41 -19.35 -15.31 11.44
C SER A 41 -19.76 -14.58 12.73
N ASP A 42 -20.29 -13.36 12.58
CA ASP A 42 -20.85 -12.55 13.68
C ASP A 42 -22.25 -12.04 13.30
N PRO A 43 -23.26 -12.93 13.17
CA PRO A 43 -24.54 -12.59 12.55
C PRO A 43 -25.33 -11.49 13.28
N ASP A 44 -25.12 -11.34 14.58
CA ASP A 44 -25.72 -10.28 15.41
C ASP A 44 -24.84 -9.02 15.52
N SER A 45 -23.68 -9.04 14.87
CA SER A 45 -22.64 -8.02 14.95
C SER A 45 -22.19 -7.75 16.39
N LYS A 46 -22.17 -8.75 17.26
CA LYS A 46 -21.81 -8.59 18.69
C LYS A 46 -20.34 -8.21 18.86
N VAL A 47 -19.46 -8.91 18.15
CA VAL A 47 -18.03 -8.62 18.15
C VAL A 47 -17.78 -7.30 17.43
N ILE A 48 -18.38 -7.09 16.26
CA ILE A 48 -18.31 -5.83 15.50
C ILE A 48 -18.70 -4.63 16.38
N ARG A 49 -19.79 -4.73 17.15
CA ARG A 49 -20.22 -3.69 18.11
C ARG A 49 -19.23 -3.51 19.25
N SER A 50 -18.69 -4.59 19.81
CA SER A 50 -17.72 -4.52 20.91
C SER A 50 -16.41 -3.82 20.52
N TYR A 51 -16.03 -3.90 19.24
CA TYR A 51 -14.90 -3.17 18.67
C TYR A 51 -15.24 -1.70 18.32
N GLY A 52 -16.50 -1.29 18.46
CA GLY A 52 -16.95 0.06 18.14
C GLY A 52 -16.92 0.38 16.65
N ILE A 53 -16.96 -0.64 15.79
CA ILE A 53 -16.86 -0.49 14.34
C ILE A 53 -18.16 -0.85 13.62
N LEU A 54 -19.32 -0.81 14.27
CA LEU A 54 -20.57 -0.97 13.54
C LEU A 54 -20.80 0.25 12.64
N ASN A 55 -21.23 0.05 11.40
CA ASN A 55 -21.71 1.16 10.58
C ASN A 55 -23.15 1.52 10.98
N GLU A 56 -23.28 2.61 11.74
CA GLU A 56 -24.57 3.08 12.26
C GLU A 56 -25.41 3.85 11.22
N THR A 57 -24.86 4.15 10.04
CA THR A 57 -25.59 4.87 8.97
C THR A 57 -26.52 3.94 8.17
N VAL A 58 -26.47 2.63 8.42
CA VAL A 58 -27.27 1.64 7.70
C VAL A 58 -28.63 1.47 8.36
N ASP A 59 -29.70 1.58 7.57
CA ASP A 59 -31.07 1.36 8.04
C ASP A 59 -31.25 -0.05 8.60
N LYS A 60 -31.83 -0.12 9.80
CA LYS A 60 -32.06 -1.35 10.58
C LYS A 60 -32.96 -2.35 9.89
N ASN A 61 -33.81 -1.90 8.97
CA ASN A 61 -34.76 -2.72 8.22
C ASN A 61 -34.17 -3.22 6.89
N THR A 62 -32.85 -3.20 6.73
CA THR A 62 -32.18 -3.64 5.51
C THR A 62 -31.31 -4.87 5.78
N PRO A 63 -31.13 -5.76 4.78
CA PRO A 63 -30.20 -6.88 4.90
C PRO A 63 -28.73 -6.49 5.11
N SER A 64 -28.38 -5.21 4.99
CA SER A 64 -27.04 -4.66 5.23
C SER A 64 -26.83 -4.24 6.69
N PHE A 65 -27.89 -4.18 7.50
CA PHE A 65 -27.76 -3.81 8.91
C PHE A 65 -26.86 -4.81 9.63
N GLY A 66 -25.86 -4.28 10.33
CA GLY A 66 -24.82 -5.08 10.98
C GLY A 66 -23.45 -5.02 10.30
N ILE A 67 -23.36 -4.49 9.08
CA ILE A 67 -22.08 -4.31 8.40
C ILE A 67 -21.15 -3.40 9.23
N PRO A 68 -19.85 -3.73 9.36
CA PRO A 68 -18.92 -2.87 10.07
C PRO A 68 -18.49 -1.67 9.20
N HIS A 69 -18.02 -0.59 9.84
CA HIS A 69 -16.98 0.26 9.29
C HIS A 69 -15.76 -0.63 9.01
N PRO A 70 -15.44 -0.82 7.74
CA PRO A 70 -14.50 -1.84 7.32
C PRO A 70 -13.04 -1.37 7.46
N GLY A 71 -12.16 -2.25 7.96
CA GLY A 71 -10.75 -1.97 8.19
C GLY A 71 -9.96 -3.21 8.62
N THR A 72 -8.68 -3.03 8.94
CA THR A 72 -7.77 -4.10 9.38
C THR A 72 -7.12 -3.76 10.71
N TYR A 73 -7.02 -4.74 11.59
CA TYR A 73 -6.22 -4.67 12.81
C TYR A 73 -5.01 -5.58 12.69
N ILE A 74 -3.89 -5.17 13.28
CA ILE A 74 -2.78 -6.08 13.60
C ILE A 74 -2.72 -6.20 15.11
N LEU A 75 -2.68 -7.43 15.60
CA LEU A 75 -2.64 -7.75 17.01
C LEU A 75 -1.31 -8.43 17.34
N ASN A 76 -0.81 -8.23 18.56
CA ASN A 76 0.29 -9.03 19.08
C ASN A 76 -0.22 -10.37 19.64
N GLU A 77 0.70 -11.23 20.08
CA GLU A 77 0.40 -12.57 20.63
C GLU A 77 -0.52 -12.57 21.87
N ARG A 78 -0.67 -11.41 22.54
CA ARG A 78 -1.57 -11.24 23.69
C ARG A 78 -2.95 -10.71 23.31
N GLY A 79 -3.23 -10.58 22.01
CA GLY A 79 -4.49 -10.02 21.50
C GLY A 79 -4.59 -8.50 21.63
N VAL A 80 -3.48 -7.79 21.85
CA VAL A 80 -3.48 -6.32 21.91
C VAL A 80 -3.29 -5.75 20.51
N VAL A 81 -4.16 -4.82 20.12
CA VAL A 81 -4.06 -4.09 18.84
C VAL A 81 -2.80 -3.23 18.83
N ILE A 82 -1.89 -3.50 17.90
CA ILE A 82 -0.63 -2.76 17.71
C ILE A 82 -0.64 -1.88 16.45
N ALA A 83 -1.56 -2.12 15.52
CA ALA A 83 -1.80 -1.23 14.37
C ALA A 83 -3.27 -1.30 13.91
N LYS A 84 -3.72 -0.22 13.28
CA LYS A 84 -5.07 -0.05 12.72
C LYS A 84 -4.97 0.54 11.31
N TYR A 85 -5.73 -0.01 10.37
CA TYR A 85 -5.86 0.48 9.00
C TYR A 85 -7.35 0.70 8.72
N PHE A 86 -7.80 1.92 8.98
CA PHE A 86 -9.16 2.39 8.81
C PHE A 86 -9.13 3.73 8.10
N GLU A 87 -10.09 3.96 7.23
CA GLU A 87 -10.21 5.17 6.44
C GLU A 87 -11.58 5.79 6.70
N ASP A 88 -11.64 7.12 6.69
CA ASP A 88 -12.89 7.86 6.92
C ASP A 88 -13.94 7.52 5.86
N ASP A 89 -13.51 7.43 4.59
CA ASP A 89 -14.36 6.90 3.53
C ASP A 89 -14.37 5.36 3.61
N PHE A 90 -15.52 4.80 4.00
CA PHE A 90 -15.72 3.37 4.10
C PHE A 90 -15.52 2.61 2.79
N ARG A 91 -15.37 3.26 1.63
CA ARG A 91 -15.03 2.59 0.37
C ARG A 91 -13.54 2.36 0.22
N VAL A 92 -12.72 3.12 0.95
CA VAL A 92 -11.27 3.15 0.79
C VAL A 92 -10.60 2.08 1.63
N ARG A 93 -9.71 1.29 1.01
CA ARG A 93 -9.05 0.16 1.67
C ARG A 93 -7.59 0.03 1.36
N ASP A 94 -6.78 -0.11 2.40
CA ASP A 94 -5.44 -0.64 2.24
C ASP A 94 -5.44 -2.05 1.67
N THR A 95 -4.56 -2.27 0.68
CA THR A 95 -4.23 -3.62 0.22
C THR A 95 -3.34 -4.34 1.23
N ALA A 96 -3.40 -5.67 1.20
CA ALA A 96 -2.60 -6.51 2.09
C ALA A 96 -1.09 -6.27 1.93
N ALA A 97 -0.60 -6.11 0.70
CA ALA A 97 0.83 -5.90 0.49
C ALA A 97 1.26 -4.46 0.79
N SER A 98 0.40 -3.45 0.66
CA SER A 98 0.64 -2.11 1.23
C SER A 98 0.78 -2.13 2.75
N ILE A 99 -0.07 -2.89 3.45
CA ILE A 99 0.07 -3.10 4.90
C ILE A 99 1.40 -3.79 5.20
N LEU A 100 1.74 -4.87 4.48
CA LEU A 100 3.00 -5.59 4.68
C LEU A 100 4.22 -4.70 4.45
N LEU A 101 4.20 -3.88 3.40
CA LEU A 101 5.28 -2.96 3.07
C LEU A 101 5.44 -1.86 4.12
N ARG A 102 4.35 -1.19 4.51
CA ARG A 102 4.41 -0.07 5.46
C ARG A 102 4.71 -0.53 6.89
N GLN A 103 4.15 -1.67 7.31
CA GLN A 103 4.31 -2.17 8.68
C GLN A 103 5.60 -2.94 8.90
N PHE A 104 5.97 -3.80 7.95
CA PHE A 104 7.04 -4.77 8.11
C PHE A 104 8.21 -4.56 7.14
N GLY A 105 8.15 -3.52 6.29
CA GLY A 105 9.19 -3.25 5.29
C GLY A 105 9.25 -4.31 4.17
N LEU A 106 8.23 -5.16 4.05
CA LEU A 106 8.17 -6.25 3.09
C LEU A 106 7.68 -5.78 1.72
N ALA A 107 8.60 -5.19 0.95
CA ALA A 107 8.31 -4.88 -0.44
C ALA A 107 8.23 -6.15 -1.29
N PRO A 108 7.36 -6.21 -2.30
CA PRO A 108 7.52 -7.20 -3.36
C PRO A 108 8.87 -6.98 -4.06
N PRO A 109 9.46 -8.02 -4.67
CA PRO A 109 10.64 -7.85 -5.51
C PRO A 109 10.40 -6.79 -6.59
N PRO A 110 11.41 -6.00 -6.96
CA PRO A 110 11.29 -5.05 -8.05
C PRO A 110 10.84 -5.73 -9.35
N HIS A 111 9.80 -5.19 -9.99
CA HIS A 111 9.38 -5.64 -11.32
C HIS A 111 10.25 -5.03 -12.42
N GLU A 112 10.98 -3.96 -12.10
CA GLU A 112 11.92 -3.31 -13.00
C GLU A 112 13.17 -2.88 -12.21
N THR A 113 14.33 -2.96 -12.87
CA THR A 113 15.60 -2.44 -12.34
C THR A 113 16.27 -1.57 -13.38
N ILE A 114 16.61 -0.35 -13.00
CA ILE A 114 17.16 0.69 -13.87
C ILE A 114 18.58 1.00 -13.41
N GLY A 115 19.54 0.90 -14.33
CA GLY A 115 20.91 1.39 -14.10
C GLY A 115 20.95 2.89 -14.36
N ALA A 116 21.11 3.68 -13.31
CA ALA A 116 21.22 5.14 -13.37
C ALA A 116 22.64 5.59 -13.02
N LYS A 117 22.97 6.87 -13.18
CA LYS A 117 24.30 7.38 -12.86
C LYS A 117 24.56 7.28 -11.36
N HIS A 118 25.49 6.42 -10.98
CA HIS A 118 25.91 6.17 -9.59
C HIS A 118 24.84 5.49 -8.71
N LEU A 119 23.68 5.12 -9.25
CA LEU A 119 22.60 4.42 -8.53
C LEU A 119 22.12 3.22 -9.35
N GLN A 120 21.72 2.15 -8.65
CA GLN A 120 20.84 1.13 -9.19
C GLN A 120 19.46 1.29 -8.56
N ILE A 121 18.41 1.43 -9.38
CA ILE A 121 17.06 1.74 -8.93
C ILE A 121 16.16 0.54 -9.19
N GLY A 122 15.59 -0.04 -8.14
CA GLY A 122 14.50 -1.01 -8.19
C GLY A 122 13.15 -0.33 -8.04
N VAL A 123 12.22 -0.64 -8.94
CA VAL A 123 10.84 -0.15 -8.88
C VAL A 123 9.95 -1.30 -8.42
N SER A 124 9.23 -1.10 -7.31
CA SER A 124 8.38 -2.12 -6.69
C SER A 124 7.08 -1.53 -6.13
N GLY A 125 6.22 -2.38 -5.60
CA GLY A 125 4.89 -2.01 -5.10
C GLY A 125 3.81 -2.06 -6.18
N GLY A 126 2.68 -1.40 -5.92
CA GLY A 126 1.55 -1.36 -6.86
C GLY A 126 0.61 -2.58 -6.85
N ASP A 127 0.77 -3.50 -5.89
CA ASP A 127 -0.07 -4.67 -5.60
C ASP A 127 -1.05 -5.08 -6.71
N THR A 128 -0.67 -6.07 -7.51
CA THR A 128 -1.53 -6.59 -8.57
C THR A 128 -2.12 -7.94 -8.15
N PRO A 129 -3.44 -8.14 -8.22
CA PRO A 129 -4.47 -7.16 -8.56
C PRO A 129 -4.85 -6.20 -7.41
N ALA A 130 -5.16 -4.97 -7.78
CA ALA A 130 -5.88 -4.01 -6.96
C ALA A 130 -7.35 -3.87 -7.43
N ARG A 131 -8.14 -3.09 -6.70
CA ARG A 131 -9.54 -2.75 -7.00
C ARG A 131 -9.77 -1.25 -6.84
N PRO A 132 -10.82 -0.68 -7.43
CA PRO A 132 -11.14 0.73 -7.24
C PRO A 132 -11.28 1.11 -5.76
N ASN A 133 -10.93 2.34 -5.41
CA ASN A 133 -10.83 2.86 -4.03
C ASN A 133 -9.78 2.16 -3.14
N GLN A 134 -8.97 1.23 -3.65
CA GLN A 134 -7.89 0.68 -2.82
C GLN A 134 -6.70 1.64 -2.72
N ARG A 135 -6.08 1.64 -1.55
CA ARG A 135 -4.83 2.30 -1.23
C ARG A 135 -3.69 1.32 -1.51
N ILE A 136 -2.82 1.71 -2.44
CA ILE A 136 -1.64 0.94 -2.83
C ILE A 136 -0.38 1.75 -2.56
N THR A 137 0.66 1.10 -2.04
CA THR A 137 1.96 1.73 -1.84
C THR A 137 2.88 1.42 -3.01
N LEU A 138 3.44 2.46 -3.62
CA LEU A 138 4.50 2.41 -4.62
C LEU A 138 5.84 2.59 -3.90
N ALA A 139 6.87 1.88 -4.35
CA ALA A 139 8.19 1.95 -3.75
C ALA A 139 9.29 2.09 -4.80
N VAL A 140 10.33 2.84 -4.42
CA VAL A 140 11.57 3.01 -5.16
C VAL A 140 12.72 2.63 -4.23
N GLU A 141 13.47 1.61 -4.59
CA GLU A 141 14.64 1.13 -3.86
C GLU A 141 15.88 1.59 -4.60
N ALA A 142 16.67 2.46 -3.99
CA ALA A 142 17.93 2.93 -4.57
C ALA A 142 19.10 2.25 -3.85
N GLN A 143 20.03 1.71 -4.63
CA GLN A 143 21.31 1.18 -4.17
C GLN A 143 22.44 2.05 -4.70
N LEU A 144 23.42 2.34 -3.85
CA LEU A 144 24.54 3.23 -4.12
C LEU A 144 25.85 2.48 -3.84
N PRO A 145 26.90 2.69 -4.66
CA PRO A 145 28.25 2.22 -4.38
C PRO A 145 28.79 2.77 -3.04
N GLU A 146 29.91 2.20 -2.60
CA GLU A 146 30.65 2.76 -1.47
C GLU A 146 31.11 4.19 -1.75
N ARG A 147 31.12 5.02 -0.69
CA ARG A 147 31.58 6.41 -0.74
C ARG A 147 30.75 7.31 -1.67
N VAL A 148 29.55 6.87 -2.05
CA VAL A 148 28.55 7.68 -2.74
C VAL A 148 27.36 7.91 -1.82
N HIS A 149 26.86 9.14 -1.80
CA HIS A 149 25.66 9.52 -1.07
C HIS A 149 24.75 10.41 -1.91
N VAL A 150 23.48 10.52 -1.49
CA VAL A 150 22.53 11.51 -1.99
C VAL A 150 21.95 12.28 -0.81
N TYR A 151 21.62 13.55 -1.02
CA TYR A 151 21.03 14.37 0.04
C TYR A 151 19.59 13.96 0.32
N ALA A 152 19.26 13.86 1.60
CA ALA A 152 17.88 13.68 2.05
C ALA A 152 17.12 15.03 2.03
N PRO A 153 15.78 15.03 2.07
CA PRO A 153 15.00 16.27 2.13
C PRO A 153 15.38 17.17 3.31
N GLY A 154 15.19 18.49 3.13
CA GLY A 154 15.45 19.50 4.17
C GLY A 154 16.83 20.15 4.14
N VAL A 155 17.70 19.76 3.20
CA VAL A 155 18.96 20.45 2.91
C VAL A 155 18.74 21.85 2.31
N VAL A 156 19.67 22.77 2.58
CA VAL A 156 19.73 24.12 2.01
C VAL A 156 20.98 24.22 1.15
N GLY A 157 20.86 24.71 -0.09
CA GLY A 157 22.00 24.85 -1.01
C GLY A 157 22.38 23.58 -1.78
N TYR A 158 21.77 22.43 -1.46
CA TYR A 158 21.99 21.15 -2.13
C TYR A 158 20.72 20.66 -2.83
N ILE A 159 20.89 19.66 -3.72
CA ILE A 159 19.78 19.03 -4.43
C ILE A 159 19.40 17.72 -3.72
N PRO A 160 18.29 17.68 -2.96
CA PRO A 160 17.84 16.45 -2.33
C PRO A 160 17.28 15.46 -3.36
N VAL A 161 17.26 14.19 -2.98
CA VAL A 161 16.45 13.19 -3.68
C VAL A 161 14.96 13.55 -3.56
N SER A 162 14.25 13.46 -4.67
CA SER A 162 12.81 13.65 -4.74
C SER A 162 12.19 12.60 -5.65
N LEU A 163 11.10 12.00 -5.22
CA LEU A 163 10.20 11.21 -6.06
C LEU A 163 8.93 12.02 -6.27
N LYS A 164 8.48 12.08 -7.52
CA LYS A 164 7.27 12.79 -7.92
C LYS A 164 6.47 11.96 -8.90
N LEU A 165 5.22 11.67 -8.56
CA LEU A 165 4.28 11.04 -9.48
C LEU A 165 3.66 12.06 -10.44
N ASN A 166 3.40 11.63 -11.67
CA ASN A 166 2.64 12.42 -12.64
C ASN A 166 1.18 12.51 -12.17
N PRO A 167 0.59 13.72 -12.07
CA PRO A 167 -0.82 13.86 -11.68
C PRO A 167 -1.74 13.10 -12.64
N SER A 168 -2.72 12.40 -12.10
CA SER A 168 -3.67 11.62 -12.89
C SER A 168 -5.05 11.61 -12.22
N PRO A 169 -6.15 11.66 -12.99
CA PRO A 169 -7.48 11.43 -12.43
C PRO A 169 -7.69 9.98 -11.97
N ALA A 170 -6.76 9.06 -12.25
CA ALA A 170 -6.88 7.66 -11.83
C ALA A 170 -6.59 7.44 -10.33
N PHE A 171 -5.95 8.39 -9.66
CA PHE A 171 -5.57 8.23 -8.25
C PHE A 171 -5.33 9.58 -7.56
N GLN A 172 -5.39 9.56 -6.24
CA GLN A 172 -4.88 10.64 -5.39
C GLN A 172 -3.63 10.13 -4.67
N ALA A 173 -2.53 10.88 -4.75
CA ALA A 173 -1.31 10.56 -4.01
C ALA A 173 -1.33 11.21 -2.62
N ASP A 174 -0.89 10.45 -1.62
CA ASP A 174 -0.58 10.94 -0.28
C ASP A 174 0.82 11.57 -0.27
N PRO A 175 1.18 12.33 0.78
CA PRO A 175 2.55 12.77 0.96
C PRO A 175 3.53 11.59 0.97
N ILE A 176 4.64 11.75 0.24
CA ILE A 176 5.73 10.80 0.20
C ILE A 176 6.32 10.54 1.60
N SER A 177 6.62 9.28 1.88
CA SER A 177 7.32 8.84 3.09
C SER A 177 8.80 8.60 2.77
N PHE A 178 9.65 9.35 3.47
CA PHE A 178 11.10 9.19 3.42
C PHE A 178 11.60 8.32 4.58
N PRO A 179 12.62 7.47 4.38
CA PRO A 179 13.22 6.73 5.48
C PRO A 179 14.04 7.68 6.36
N PRO A 180 14.38 7.28 7.60
CA PRO A 180 15.30 8.06 8.43
C PRO A 180 16.63 8.31 7.72
N ALA A 181 17.04 9.57 7.65
CA ALA A 181 18.32 9.96 7.07
C ALA A 181 19.47 9.83 8.07
N LYS A 182 20.68 9.61 7.56
CA LYS A 182 21.90 9.65 8.36
C LYS A 182 22.50 11.05 8.33
N THR A 183 23.02 11.50 9.45
CA THR A 183 23.77 12.75 9.52
C THR A 183 25.21 12.54 9.06
N MET A 184 25.64 13.31 8.06
CA MET A 184 27.01 13.33 7.55
C MET A 184 27.63 14.70 7.80
N ARG A 185 28.92 14.72 8.16
CA ARG A 185 29.69 15.95 8.27
C ARG A 185 30.61 16.11 7.07
N LEU A 186 30.48 17.24 6.39
CA LEU A 186 31.31 17.62 5.25
C LEU A 186 32.52 18.40 5.77
N GLU A 187 33.62 17.68 6.03
CA GLU A 187 34.79 18.26 6.73
C GLU A 187 35.40 19.48 6.03
N ALA A 188 35.41 19.50 4.69
CA ALA A 188 36.01 20.59 3.91
C ALA A 188 35.32 21.95 4.12
N ILE A 189 34.02 21.94 4.44
CA ILE A 189 33.20 23.15 4.60
C ILE A 189 32.54 23.24 5.97
N HIS A 190 32.84 22.29 6.87
CA HIS A 190 32.36 22.22 8.24
C HIS A 190 30.82 22.25 8.38
N GLU A 191 30.10 21.74 7.38
CA GLU A 191 28.65 21.60 7.38
C GLU A 191 28.20 20.20 7.80
N THR A 192 26.97 20.11 8.30
CA THR A 192 26.35 18.86 8.70
C THR A 192 25.02 18.72 7.98
N VAL A 193 24.86 17.63 7.23
CA VAL A 193 23.78 17.45 6.24
C VAL A 193 23.16 16.06 6.37
N PRO A 194 21.83 15.93 6.21
CA PRO A 194 21.17 14.63 6.16
C PRO A 194 21.36 13.98 4.78
N VAL A 195 21.77 12.72 4.77
CA VAL A 195 22.08 11.96 3.55
C VAL A 195 21.53 10.54 3.61
N TYR A 196 21.44 9.92 2.44
CA TYR A 196 21.30 8.48 2.28
C TYR A 196 22.57 7.89 1.67
N GLU A 197 22.99 6.75 2.19
CA GLU A 197 24.19 6.00 1.80
C GLU A 197 23.80 4.53 1.59
N ARG A 198 24.54 3.80 0.75
CA ARG A 198 24.40 2.33 0.51
C ARG A 198 23.06 1.91 -0.09
N GLN A 199 21.97 2.08 0.63
CA GLN A 199 20.62 1.81 0.16
C GLN A 199 19.60 2.67 0.90
N PHE A 200 18.54 3.06 0.20
CA PHE A 200 17.37 3.66 0.81
C PHE A 200 16.11 3.31 0.02
N ARG A 201 14.95 3.39 0.66
CA ARG A 201 13.66 3.13 0.04
C ARG A 201 12.74 4.32 0.22
N LEU A 202 12.24 4.86 -0.88
CA LEU A 202 11.17 5.84 -0.89
C LEU A 202 9.83 5.14 -1.08
N GLN A 203 8.79 5.64 -0.40
CA GLN A 203 7.44 5.07 -0.49
C GLN A 203 6.42 6.18 -0.69
N GLU A 204 5.51 6.00 -1.63
CA GLU A 204 4.38 6.90 -1.85
C GLU A 204 3.10 6.08 -1.94
N THR A 205 2.12 6.39 -1.10
CA THR A 205 0.82 5.70 -1.11
C THR A 205 -0.13 6.47 -2.00
N ILE A 206 -0.86 5.76 -2.86
CA ILE A 206 -1.91 6.36 -3.68
C ILE A 206 -3.23 5.66 -3.40
N THR A 207 -4.31 6.43 -3.45
CA THR A 207 -5.69 5.93 -3.43
C THR A 207 -6.21 5.88 -4.85
N LEU A 208 -6.50 4.68 -5.37
CA LEU A 208 -7.10 4.51 -6.68
C LEU A 208 -8.50 5.14 -6.72
N ALA A 209 -8.84 5.79 -7.82
CA ALA A 209 -10.15 6.39 -8.02
C ALA A 209 -11.26 5.34 -8.02
N GLY A 210 -12.51 5.80 -7.84
CA GLY A 210 -13.69 4.96 -7.88
C GLY A 210 -13.91 4.34 -9.26
N ALA A 211 -14.69 3.24 -9.30
CA ALA A 211 -14.83 2.40 -10.49
C ALA A 211 -15.20 3.20 -11.76
N GLN A 212 -16.14 4.14 -11.66
CA GLN A 212 -16.59 4.94 -12.81
C GLN A 212 -15.48 5.84 -13.41
N GLN A 213 -14.59 6.34 -12.55
CA GLN A 213 -13.53 7.28 -12.95
C GLN A 213 -12.28 6.55 -13.45
N ILE A 214 -11.94 5.40 -12.84
CA ILE A 214 -10.74 4.65 -13.21
C ILE A 214 -10.96 3.77 -14.45
N GLU A 215 -12.15 3.23 -14.67
CA GLU A 215 -12.44 2.28 -15.76
C GLU A 215 -12.05 2.78 -17.16
N PRO A 216 -12.35 4.04 -17.56
CA PRO A 216 -11.96 4.56 -18.87
C PRO A 216 -10.45 4.77 -19.06
N LEU A 217 -9.68 4.69 -17.97
CA LEU A 217 -8.23 4.94 -17.96
C LEU A 217 -7.43 3.63 -17.98
N LEU A 218 -8.09 2.48 -17.92
CA LEU A 218 -7.46 1.17 -17.98
C LEU A 218 -7.20 0.75 -19.43
N ASP A 219 -6.11 0.03 -19.66
CA ASP A 219 -5.84 -0.58 -20.97
C ASP A 219 -6.71 -1.84 -21.23
N GLY A 220 -6.52 -2.48 -22.39
CA GLY A 220 -7.26 -3.70 -22.77
C GLY A 220 -7.07 -4.89 -21.81
N ASN A 221 -5.98 -4.90 -21.04
CA ASN A 221 -5.70 -5.89 -19.99
C ASN A 221 -6.12 -5.39 -18.60
N ARG A 222 -6.94 -4.33 -18.54
CA ARG A 222 -7.37 -3.68 -17.30
C ARG A 222 -6.22 -3.19 -16.43
N SER A 223 -5.10 -2.80 -17.03
CA SER A 223 -3.94 -2.29 -16.31
C SER A 223 -3.91 -0.77 -16.33
N LEU A 224 -3.63 -0.18 -15.18
CA LEU A 224 -3.32 1.24 -15.02
C LEU A 224 -1.80 1.40 -15.03
N THR A 225 -1.30 2.25 -15.92
CA THR A 225 0.09 2.72 -15.86
C THR A 225 0.16 3.96 -14.97
N ILE A 226 1.05 3.94 -13.98
CA ILE A 226 1.39 5.08 -13.15
C ILE A 226 2.83 5.47 -13.47
N GLU A 227 3.03 6.74 -13.76
CA GLU A 227 4.33 7.28 -14.14
C GLU A 227 4.80 8.29 -13.10
N GLY A 228 6.11 8.40 -12.94
CA GLY A 228 6.73 9.41 -12.10
C GLY A 228 8.19 9.58 -12.46
N GLU A 229 8.88 10.38 -11.65
CA GLU A 229 10.30 10.64 -11.82
C GLU A 229 11.02 10.63 -10.47
N LEU A 230 12.20 10.02 -10.45
CA LEU A 230 13.17 10.17 -9.38
C LEU A 230 14.22 11.18 -9.81
N ARG A 231 14.29 12.31 -9.14
CA ARG A 231 15.35 13.30 -9.32
C ARG A 231 16.29 13.28 -8.14
N TYR A 232 17.60 13.26 -8.40
CA TYR A 232 18.61 13.22 -7.37
C TYR A 232 19.92 13.87 -7.83
N GLN A 233 20.81 14.12 -6.87
CA GLN A 233 22.20 14.44 -7.13
C GLN A 233 23.07 13.53 -6.26
N ALA A 234 23.88 12.69 -6.90
CA ALA A 234 24.87 11.88 -6.21
C ALA A 234 26.13 12.71 -5.96
N CYS A 235 26.77 12.48 -4.82
CA CYS A 235 28.07 13.05 -4.49
C CYS A 235 28.98 11.94 -3.95
N ASP A 236 30.27 12.07 -4.21
CA ASP A 236 31.30 11.31 -3.52
C ASP A 236 32.03 12.19 -2.49
N ASP A 237 33.16 11.73 -1.98
CA ASP A 237 33.94 12.46 -0.99
C ASP A 237 34.66 13.71 -1.55
N ARG A 238 34.62 13.93 -2.86
CA ARG A 238 35.37 14.98 -3.55
C ARG A 238 34.45 15.99 -4.22
N GLU A 239 33.39 15.52 -4.85
CA GLU A 239 32.50 16.35 -5.64
C GLU A 239 31.05 15.85 -5.67
N CYS A 240 30.16 16.75 -6.06
CA CYS A 240 28.79 16.41 -6.42
C CYS A 240 28.66 16.34 -7.94
N PHE A 241 28.15 15.23 -8.44
CA PHE A 241 27.96 15.00 -9.87
C PHE A 241 26.79 15.84 -10.41
N VAL A 242 26.63 15.82 -11.74
CA VAL A 242 25.48 16.47 -12.40
C VAL A 242 24.19 15.77 -11.95
N PRO A 243 23.15 16.52 -11.53
CA PRO A 243 21.87 15.95 -11.15
C PRO A 243 21.27 15.10 -12.28
N GLU A 244 20.58 14.04 -11.91
CA GLU A 244 19.90 13.15 -12.84
C GLU A 244 18.40 13.05 -12.50
N THR A 245 17.59 12.93 -13.55
CA THR A 245 16.16 12.60 -13.45
C THR A 245 15.94 11.28 -14.17
N VAL A 246 15.42 10.29 -13.45
CA VAL A 246 15.13 8.95 -13.95
C VAL A 246 13.61 8.78 -14.04
N PRO A 247 13.03 8.52 -15.24
CA PRO A 247 11.62 8.22 -15.38
C PRO A 247 11.32 6.84 -14.77
N LEU A 248 10.19 6.73 -14.08
CA LEU A 248 9.74 5.53 -13.38
C LEU A 248 8.34 5.13 -13.81
N LYS A 249 8.07 3.82 -13.82
CA LYS A 249 6.77 3.27 -14.20
C LYS A 249 6.33 2.13 -13.29
N TRP A 250 5.09 2.20 -12.85
CA TRP A 250 4.37 1.11 -12.18
C TRP A 250 3.19 0.68 -13.02
N MET A 251 2.91 -0.62 -13.01
CA MET A 251 1.72 -1.18 -13.66
C MET A 251 0.86 -1.86 -12.60
N VAL A 252 -0.41 -1.46 -12.54
CA VAL A 252 -1.37 -1.95 -11.56
C VAL A 252 -2.51 -2.61 -12.29
N HIS A 253 -2.68 -3.91 -12.11
CA HIS A 253 -3.84 -4.62 -12.66
C HIS A 253 -5.07 -4.35 -11.79
N VAL A 254 -6.15 -3.80 -12.37
CA VAL A 254 -7.34 -3.37 -11.62
C VAL A 254 -8.54 -4.27 -11.91
N LEU A 255 -8.92 -5.08 -10.92
CA LEU A 255 -10.08 -5.96 -11.00
C LEU A 255 -11.39 -5.24 -10.66
N PRO A 256 -12.49 -5.51 -11.40
CA PRO A 256 -13.80 -4.94 -11.11
C PRO A 256 -14.37 -5.54 -9.83
N PHE A 257 -15.11 -4.76 -9.03
CA PHE A 257 -15.74 -5.30 -7.80
C PHE A 257 -16.51 -6.59 -8.07
N ASP A 258 -16.39 -7.55 -7.15
CA ASP A 258 -17.27 -8.71 -7.17
C ASP A 258 -18.70 -8.28 -6.85
N ARG A 259 -19.62 -8.65 -7.74
CA ARG A 259 -21.05 -8.35 -7.64
C ARG A 259 -21.89 -9.63 -7.52
N THR A 260 -21.23 -10.77 -7.44
CA THR A 260 -21.88 -12.08 -7.39
C THR A 260 -22.45 -12.29 -6.00
N ARG A 261 -23.78 -12.39 -5.91
CA ARG A 261 -24.46 -12.69 -4.65
C ARG A 261 -24.54 -14.20 -4.42
N VAL A 262 -24.53 -14.59 -3.15
CA VAL A 262 -24.87 -15.96 -2.74
C VAL A 262 -26.29 -16.36 -3.19
N PRO A 263 -26.59 -17.67 -3.29
CA PRO A 263 -27.93 -18.17 -3.57
C PRO A 263 -28.98 -17.55 -2.64
N GLU A 264 -30.19 -17.33 -3.17
CA GLU A 264 -31.27 -16.64 -2.45
C GLU A 264 -31.62 -17.29 -1.11
N SER A 265 -31.57 -18.62 -1.05
CA SER A 265 -31.80 -19.42 0.16
C SER A 265 -30.84 -19.09 1.32
N LEU A 266 -29.64 -18.59 1.03
CA LEU A 266 -28.64 -18.21 2.03
C LEU A 266 -28.65 -16.73 2.39
N ARG A 267 -29.35 -15.88 1.62
CA ARG A 267 -29.31 -14.42 1.81
C ARG A 267 -29.99 -14.04 3.12
N ARG A 268 -29.43 -13.03 3.81
CA ARG A 268 -30.12 -12.38 4.93
C ARG A 268 -31.45 -11.81 4.45
N LYS A 269 -32.48 -12.07 5.24
CA LYS A 269 -33.78 -11.42 5.10
C LYS A 269 -33.76 -10.13 5.94
N PRO A 270 -34.50 -9.09 5.52
CA PRO A 270 -34.71 -7.89 6.34
C PRO A 270 -35.24 -8.23 7.72
#